data_AF-A0AAJ0UD67-F1
#
_entry.id   AF-A0AAJ0UD67-F1
#
_cell.length_a   1.000
_cell.length_b   1.000
_cell.length_c   1.000
_cell.angle_alpha   90.00
_cell.angle_beta   90.00
_cell.angle_gamma   90.00
#
_symmetry.space_group_name_H-M   'P 1'
#
loop_
_entity.id
_entity.type
_entity.pdbx_description
1 polymer ?
#
loop_
_entity_poly.entity_id
_entity_poly.type
_entity_poly.pdbx_seq_one_letter_code
_entity_poly.pdbx_strand_id
1 'polypeptide(L)'
;MRRSSRTVNVWPGYVDALSALLMVVIFVLLIFTLAQFLLRQVVSDQEFALDLLSNRLAEVSEALGLSEERAEALNAQVTLFSEQLAEVTDERDSLAAARDQDQLRLLALDALVASREEALAQEQALSAEQRDQVALLNLQIAALRTQLQEVAEALAAAERDKAEQAEEITDLGKRLNLALARQVNELERYRSEFFGRVKEALGENPDVRITGDRFVFQSELLFPSGEAALNPAGRAQLEQLAETLLEVAELIPDEVDWVLRIDGHTDPQPLREGHRYASNWELSTARALSVVEFLASRGLAPERMVAAGFGEHRPAVEGDDAAANRRNRRIEIKLTSP
;
A
#
# COMPACT_ATOMS: atom_id res chain seq x y z
N MET A 1 -210.65 -0.81 -60.83
CA MET A 1 -211.41 -1.76 -59.98
C MET A 1 -210.49 -2.96 -59.68
N ARG A 2 -210.26 -3.30 -58.38
CA ARG A 2 -209.81 -4.61 -57.80
C ARG A 2 -208.42 -5.20 -58.21
N ARG A 3 -207.72 -6.09 -57.49
CA ARG A 3 -207.43 -6.46 -56.06
C ARG A 3 -206.58 -7.77 -56.12
N SER A 4 -205.60 -7.95 -55.21
CA SER A 4 -204.92 -9.23 -54.80
C SER A 4 -203.82 -9.82 -55.73
N SER A 5 -202.65 -10.36 -55.34
CA SER A 5 -201.91 -10.69 -54.08
C SER A 5 -200.49 -11.16 -54.51
N ARG A 6 -199.33 -10.55 -54.17
CA ARG A 6 -198.47 -10.58 -52.95
C ARG A 6 -198.11 -11.95 -52.34
N THR A 7 -196.84 -12.34 -52.48
CA THR A 7 -195.99 -12.99 -51.47
C THR A 7 -194.60 -12.33 -51.46
N VAL A 8 -194.01 -12.25 -50.26
CA VAL A 8 -192.80 -11.51 -49.89
C VAL A 8 -191.67 -12.53 -49.63
N ASN A 9 -190.47 -12.30 -50.18
CA ASN A 9 -189.24 -13.02 -49.82
C ASN A 9 -188.17 -11.98 -49.42
N VAL A 10 -187.63 -12.10 -48.21
CA VAL A 10 -186.81 -11.09 -47.49
C VAL A 10 -185.32 -11.44 -47.55
N TRP A 11 -184.81 -11.86 -48.71
CA TRP A 11 -183.43 -12.34 -48.85
C TRP A 11 -182.53 -11.43 -49.72
N PRO A 12 -182.28 -10.14 -49.32
CA PRO A 12 -181.07 -9.47 -49.85
C PRO A 12 -180.26 -8.58 -48.87
N GLY A 13 -180.57 -8.49 -47.56
CA GLY A 13 -179.90 -7.52 -46.65
C GLY A 13 -178.77 -8.04 -45.75
N TYR A 14 -178.81 -9.31 -45.34
CA TYR A 14 -177.84 -9.85 -44.35
C TYR A 14 -176.49 -10.21 -44.98
N VAL A 15 -176.46 -10.53 -46.27
CA VAL A 15 -175.22 -10.93 -46.96
C VAL A 15 -174.28 -9.74 -47.10
N ASP A 16 -174.79 -8.53 -47.34
CA ASP A 16 -173.95 -7.35 -47.64
C ASP A 16 -173.26 -6.77 -46.39
N ALA A 17 -173.95 -6.77 -45.24
CA ALA A 17 -173.35 -6.40 -43.95
C ALA A 17 -172.29 -7.42 -43.48
N LEU A 18 -172.49 -8.71 -43.79
CA LEU A 18 -171.55 -9.78 -43.46
C LEU A 18 -170.30 -9.71 -44.35
N SER A 19 -170.43 -9.36 -45.64
CA SER A 19 -169.30 -9.11 -46.54
C SER A 19 -168.52 -7.82 -46.22
N ALA A 20 -169.20 -6.74 -45.83
CA ALA A 20 -168.52 -5.50 -45.42
C ALA A 20 -167.71 -5.69 -44.13
N LEU A 21 -168.25 -6.43 -43.15
CA LEU A 21 -167.55 -6.77 -41.91
C LEU A 21 -166.36 -7.70 -42.18
N LEU A 22 -166.52 -8.65 -43.11
CA LEU A 22 -165.44 -9.53 -43.56
C LEU A 22 -164.32 -8.74 -44.26
N MET A 23 -164.66 -7.73 -45.07
CA MET A 23 -163.68 -6.89 -45.78
C MET A 23 -162.87 -6.00 -44.82
N VAL A 24 -163.51 -5.43 -43.80
CA VAL A 24 -162.82 -4.66 -42.74
C VAL A 24 -161.91 -5.56 -41.91
N VAL A 25 -162.39 -6.76 -41.53
CA VAL A 25 -161.56 -7.74 -40.80
C VAL A 25 -160.36 -8.18 -41.62
N ILE A 26 -160.53 -8.44 -42.92
CA ILE A 26 -159.43 -8.76 -43.85
C ILE A 26 -158.46 -7.56 -43.99
N PHE A 27 -158.96 -6.33 -44.06
CA PHE A 27 -158.12 -5.13 -44.16
C PHE A 27 -157.31 -4.87 -42.88
N VAL A 28 -157.92 -5.01 -41.70
CA VAL A 28 -157.23 -4.93 -40.41
C VAL A 28 -156.21 -6.05 -40.28
N LEU A 29 -156.54 -7.28 -40.71
CA LEU A 29 -155.59 -8.38 -40.81
C LEU A 29 -154.45 -8.09 -41.81
N LEU A 30 -154.71 -7.41 -42.93
CA LEU A 30 -153.69 -7.02 -43.91
C LEU A 30 -152.74 -5.96 -43.37
N ILE A 31 -153.27 -4.93 -42.71
CA ILE A 31 -152.44 -3.92 -42.02
C ILE A 31 -151.66 -4.56 -40.88
N PHE A 32 -152.30 -5.44 -40.10
CA PHE A 32 -151.63 -6.14 -39.02
C PHE A 32 -150.53 -7.06 -39.56
N THR A 33 -150.77 -7.80 -40.63
CA THR A 33 -149.75 -8.66 -41.27
C THR A 33 -148.64 -7.84 -41.92
N LEU A 34 -148.93 -6.67 -42.51
CA LEU A 34 -147.92 -5.76 -43.02
C LEU A 34 -147.10 -5.11 -41.90
N ALA A 35 -147.73 -4.71 -40.80
CA ALA A 35 -147.05 -4.18 -39.61
C ALA A 35 -146.20 -5.27 -38.94
N GLN A 36 -146.69 -6.51 -38.86
CA GLN A 36 -145.94 -7.67 -38.40
C GLN A 36 -144.78 -8.00 -39.34
N PHE A 37 -144.95 -7.87 -40.66
CA PHE A 37 -143.90 -8.07 -41.65
C PHE A 37 -142.80 -7.00 -41.53
N LEU A 38 -143.18 -5.71 -41.47
CA LEU A 38 -142.25 -4.60 -41.29
C LEU A 38 -141.52 -4.68 -39.95
N LEU A 39 -142.23 -5.04 -38.87
CA LEU A 39 -141.62 -5.24 -37.55
C LEU A 39 -140.65 -6.43 -37.57
N ARG A 40 -141.03 -7.54 -38.23
CA ARG A 40 -140.15 -8.71 -38.40
C ARG A 40 -138.93 -8.39 -39.25
N GLN A 41 -139.06 -7.53 -40.26
CA GLN A 41 -137.94 -7.06 -41.07
C GLN A 41 -136.99 -6.17 -40.25
N VAL A 42 -137.52 -5.20 -39.50
CA VAL A 42 -136.70 -4.34 -38.61
C VAL A 42 -136.01 -5.16 -37.51
N VAL A 43 -136.73 -6.10 -36.90
CA VAL A 43 -136.16 -7.02 -35.89
C VAL A 43 -135.09 -7.91 -36.52
N SER A 44 -135.32 -8.46 -37.72
CA SER A 44 -134.34 -9.28 -38.45
C SER A 44 -133.10 -8.48 -38.87
N ASP A 45 -133.26 -7.22 -39.30
CA ASP A 45 -132.14 -6.33 -39.65
C ASP A 45 -131.32 -5.94 -38.41
N GLN A 46 -132.01 -5.70 -37.28
CA GLN A 46 -131.36 -5.47 -35.98
C GLN A 46 -130.65 -6.72 -35.45
N GLU A 47 -131.26 -7.91 -35.58
CA GLU A 47 -130.64 -9.20 -35.24
C GLU A 47 -129.38 -9.43 -36.08
N PHE A 48 -129.42 -9.16 -37.39
CA PHE A 48 -128.23 -9.25 -38.26
C PHE A 48 -127.13 -8.24 -37.88
N ALA A 49 -127.51 -6.99 -37.57
CA ALA A 49 -126.54 -5.98 -37.12
C ALA A 49 -125.92 -6.34 -35.76
N LEU A 50 -126.69 -6.92 -34.84
CA LEU A 50 -126.20 -7.42 -33.55
C LEU A 50 -125.29 -8.62 -33.73
N ASP A 51 -125.61 -9.57 -34.60
CA ASP A 51 -124.75 -10.71 -34.91
C ASP A 51 -123.43 -10.23 -35.56
N LEU A 52 -123.50 -9.27 -36.48
CA LEU A 52 -122.30 -8.67 -37.09
C LEU A 52 -121.43 -7.95 -36.05
N LEU A 53 -122.04 -7.18 -35.15
CA LEU A 53 -121.33 -6.48 -34.08
C LEU A 53 -120.75 -7.47 -33.06
N SER A 54 -121.48 -8.53 -32.71
CA SER A 54 -121.03 -9.60 -31.83
C SER A 54 -119.83 -10.34 -32.43
N ASN A 55 -119.90 -10.68 -33.72
CA ASN A 55 -118.78 -11.31 -34.43
C ASN A 55 -117.57 -10.38 -34.53
N ARG A 56 -117.76 -9.09 -34.82
CA ARG A 56 -116.67 -8.09 -34.81
C ARG A 56 -116.08 -7.89 -33.41
N LEU A 57 -116.91 -7.91 -32.37
CA LEU A 57 -116.46 -7.79 -30.99
C LEU A 57 -115.63 -9.02 -30.59
N ALA A 58 -116.05 -10.21 -31.01
CA ALA A 58 -115.28 -11.45 -30.83
C ALA A 58 -113.93 -11.39 -31.55
N GLU A 59 -113.91 -10.98 -32.82
CA GLU A 59 -112.68 -10.83 -33.62
C GLU A 59 -111.71 -9.80 -33.01
N VAL A 60 -112.22 -8.64 -32.57
CA VAL A 60 -111.41 -7.60 -31.90
C VAL A 60 -110.92 -8.07 -30.54
N SER A 61 -111.75 -8.78 -29.76
CA SER A 61 -111.34 -9.32 -28.46
C SER A 61 -110.25 -10.39 -28.62
N GLU A 62 -110.34 -11.23 -29.66
CA GLU A 62 -109.31 -12.22 -30.00
C GLU A 62 -108.02 -11.54 -30.46
N ALA A 63 -108.11 -10.55 -31.35
CA ALA A 63 -106.95 -9.78 -31.80
C ALA A 63 -106.29 -8.98 -30.67
N LEU A 64 -107.09 -8.42 -29.75
CA LEU A 64 -106.60 -7.73 -28.56
C LEU A 64 -105.86 -8.72 -27.65
N GLY A 65 -106.43 -9.90 -27.38
CA GLY A 65 -105.78 -10.94 -26.57
C GLY A 65 -104.44 -11.40 -27.16
N LEU A 66 -104.37 -11.62 -28.48
CA LEU A 66 -103.10 -11.94 -29.17
C LEU A 66 -102.09 -10.79 -29.10
N SER A 67 -102.55 -9.55 -29.15
CA SER A 67 -101.69 -8.37 -29.03
C SER A 67 -101.14 -8.18 -27.61
N GLU A 68 -101.96 -8.47 -26.59
CA GLU A 68 -101.56 -8.46 -25.18
C GLU A 68 -100.54 -9.58 -24.90
N GLU A 69 -100.78 -10.80 -25.38
CA GLU A 69 -99.83 -11.92 -25.26
C GLU A 69 -98.49 -11.59 -25.93
N ARG A 70 -98.52 -10.97 -27.12
CA ARG A 70 -97.31 -10.52 -27.82
C ARG A 70 -96.58 -9.40 -27.05
N ALA A 71 -97.32 -8.47 -26.44
CA ALA A 71 -96.74 -7.41 -25.62
C ALA A 71 -96.09 -7.97 -24.35
N GLU A 72 -96.72 -8.94 -23.69
CA GLU A 72 -96.15 -9.65 -22.55
C GLU A 72 -94.88 -10.42 -22.94
N ALA A 73 -94.90 -11.15 -24.06
CA ALA A 73 -93.74 -11.87 -24.57
C ALA A 73 -92.57 -10.93 -24.91
N LEU A 74 -92.85 -9.79 -25.55
CA LEU A 74 -91.86 -8.74 -25.83
C LEU A 74 -91.30 -8.14 -24.53
N ASN A 75 -92.15 -7.88 -23.53
CA ASN A 75 -91.72 -7.33 -22.25
C ASN A 75 -90.84 -8.32 -21.45
N ALA A 76 -91.18 -9.62 -21.50
CA ALA A 76 -90.35 -10.68 -20.97
C ALA A 76 -88.99 -10.75 -21.69
N GLN A 77 -88.98 -10.60 -23.02
CA GLN A 77 -87.74 -10.57 -23.81
C GLN A 77 -86.89 -9.33 -23.51
N VAL A 78 -87.49 -8.15 -23.33
CA VAL A 78 -86.79 -6.91 -22.94
C VAL A 78 -86.17 -7.07 -21.55
N THR A 79 -86.90 -7.65 -20.59
CA THR A 79 -86.38 -7.94 -19.25
C THR A 79 -85.15 -8.86 -19.33
N LEU A 80 -85.26 -9.97 -20.08
CA LEU A 80 -84.15 -10.91 -20.25
C LEU A 80 -82.93 -10.26 -20.92
N PHE A 81 -83.13 -9.47 -21.98
CA PHE A 81 -82.02 -8.75 -22.61
C PHE A 81 -81.43 -7.67 -21.69
N SER A 82 -82.22 -7.03 -20.84
CA SER A 82 -81.72 -6.07 -19.85
C SER A 82 -80.88 -6.75 -18.78
N GLU A 83 -81.28 -7.93 -18.32
CA GLU A 83 -80.50 -8.76 -17.38
C GLU A 83 -79.18 -9.22 -18.01
N GLN A 84 -79.22 -9.74 -19.23
CA GLN A 84 -78.01 -10.14 -19.98
C GLN A 84 -77.07 -8.94 -20.23
N LEU A 85 -77.62 -7.77 -20.56
CA LEU A 85 -76.81 -6.57 -20.76
C LEU A 85 -76.15 -6.11 -19.46
N ALA A 86 -76.85 -6.22 -18.32
CA ALA A 86 -76.29 -5.93 -17.01
C ALA A 86 -75.14 -6.90 -16.68
N GLU A 87 -75.34 -8.21 -16.86
CA GLU A 87 -74.30 -9.22 -16.63
C GLU A 87 -73.05 -8.98 -17.48
N VAL A 88 -73.21 -8.72 -18.78
CA VAL A 88 -72.08 -8.43 -19.68
C VAL A 88 -71.39 -7.10 -19.32
N THR A 89 -72.14 -6.11 -18.84
CA THR A 89 -71.57 -4.83 -18.40
C THR A 89 -70.74 -5.01 -17.14
N ASP A 90 -71.23 -5.78 -16.17
CA ASP A 90 -70.51 -6.13 -14.95
C ASP A 90 -69.25 -6.94 -15.25
N GLU A 91 -69.33 -7.93 -16.16
CA GLU A 91 -68.17 -8.70 -16.61
C GLU A 91 -67.13 -7.80 -17.27
N ARG A 92 -67.54 -6.93 -18.20
CA ARG A 92 -66.65 -5.95 -18.85
C ARG A 92 -65.95 -5.06 -17.83
N ASP A 93 -66.67 -4.56 -16.84
CA ASP A 93 -66.12 -3.66 -15.83
C ASP A 93 -65.13 -4.38 -14.91
N SER A 94 -65.41 -5.64 -14.57
CA SER A 94 -64.47 -6.49 -13.82
C SER A 94 -63.18 -6.78 -14.61
N LEU A 95 -63.30 -7.06 -15.91
CA LEU A 95 -62.16 -7.30 -16.79
C LEU A 95 -61.34 -6.02 -17.02
N ALA A 96 -62.00 -4.87 -17.14
CA ALA A 96 -61.33 -3.57 -17.24
C ALA A 96 -60.49 -3.29 -15.97
N ALA A 97 -61.06 -3.53 -14.79
CA ALA A 97 -60.34 -3.39 -13.52
C ALA A 97 -59.14 -4.36 -13.41
N ALA A 98 -59.31 -5.62 -13.82
CA ALA A 98 -58.22 -6.60 -13.84
C ALA A 98 -57.09 -6.18 -14.82
N ARG A 99 -57.44 -5.70 -16.01
CA ARG A 99 -56.46 -5.19 -17.00
C ARG A 99 -55.67 -4.01 -16.43
N ASP A 100 -56.35 -3.07 -15.78
CA ASP A 100 -55.69 -1.90 -15.19
C ASP A 100 -54.74 -2.31 -14.04
N GLN A 101 -55.12 -3.31 -13.25
CA GLN A 101 -54.25 -3.90 -12.23
C GLN A 101 -53.02 -4.60 -12.84
N ASP A 102 -53.19 -5.38 -13.92
CA ASP A 102 -52.08 -6.02 -14.62
C ASP A 102 -51.15 -4.99 -15.26
N GLN A 103 -51.69 -3.91 -15.81
CA GLN A 103 -50.91 -2.81 -16.38
C GLN A 103 -50.05 -2.13 -15.30
N LEU A 104 -50.59 -1.90 -14.11
CA LEU A 104 -49.81 -1.39 -12.97
C LEU A 104 -48.72 -2.38 -12.54
N ARG A 105 -49.00 -3.68 -12.56
CA ARG A 105 -48.02 -4.72 -12.23
C ARG A 105 -46.88 -4.77 -13.25
N LEU A 106 -47.18 -4.62 -14.54
CA LEU A 106 -46.18 -4.56 -15.61
C LEU A 106 -45.26 -3.34 -15.42
N LEU A 107 -45.82 -2.16 -15.17
CA LEU A 107 -45.03 -0.95 -14.89
C LEU A 107 -44.10 -1.13 -13.67
N ALA A 108 -44.58 -1.80 -12.62
CA ALA A 108 -43.76 -2.10 -11.44
C ALA A 108 -42.64 -3.10 -11.74
N LEU A 109 -42.92 -4.11 -12.58
CA LEU A 109 -41.91 -5.08 -13.02
C LEU A 109 -40.86 -4.43 -13.92
N ASP A 110 -41.26 -3.56 -14.85
CA ASP A 110 -40.34 -2.82 -15.72
C ASP A 110 -39.41 -1.93 -14.90
N ALA A 111 -39.95 -1.23 -13.90
CA ALA A 111 -39.14 -0.42 -12.97
C ALA A 111 -38.15 -1.29 -12.17
N LEU A 112 -38.57 -2.48 -11.73
CA LEU A 112 -37.69 -3.42 -11.02
C LEU A 112 -36.59 -3.99 -11.93
N VAL A 113 -36.92 -4.33 -13.18
CA VAL A 113 -35.93 -4.81 -14.15
C VAL A 113 -34.90 -3.72 -14.42
N ALA A 114 -35.34 -2.49 -14.68
CA ALA A 114 -34.43 -1.36 -14.87
C ALA A 114 -33.50 -1.15 -13.66
N SER A 115 -34.04 -1.21 -12.43
CA SER A 115 -33.19 -1.06 -11.24
C SER A 115 -32.19 -2.22 -11.06
N ARG A 116 -32.57 -3.43 -11.48
CA ARG A 116 -31.70 -4.61 -11.42
C ARG A 116 -30.61 -4.58 -12.48
N GLU A 117 -30.92 -4.11 -13.69
CA GLU A 117 -29.94 -3.89 -14.75
C GLU A 117 -28.91 -2.84 -14.32
N GLU A 118 -29.34 -1.75 -13.69
CA GLU A 118 -28.44 -0.74 -13.15
C GLU A 118 -27.53 -1.30 -12.05
N ALA A 119 -28.08 -2.05 -11.09
CA ALA A 119 -27.30 -2.68 -10.03
C ALA A 119 -26.27 -3.69 -10.59
N LEU A 120 -26.67 -4.49 -11.60
CA LEU A 120 -25.77 -5.42 -12.26
C LEU A 120 -24.64 -4.69 -13.01
N ALA A 121 -24.95 -3.59 -13.69
CA ALA A 121 -23.95 -2.78 -14.38
C ALA A 121 -22.94 -2.18 -13.38
N GLN A 122 -23.40 -1.69 -12.23
CA GLN A 122 -22.53 -1.19 -11.16
C GLN A 122 -21.65 -2.30 -10.58
N GLU A 123 -22.19 -3.48 -10.33
CA GLU A 123 -21.43 -4.64 -9.83
C GLU A 123 -20.38 -5.10 -10.84
N GLN A 124 -20.72 -5.14 -12.13
CA GLN A 124 -19.78 -5.49 -13.20
C GLN A 124 -18.66 -4.46 -13.31
N ALA A 125 -18.97 -3.16 -13.20
CA ALA A 125 -17.96 -2.10 -13.20
C ALA A 125 -17.01 -2.22 -12.00
N LEU A 126 -17.55 -2.43 -10.79
CA LEU A 126 -16.74 -2.62 -9.58
C LEU A 126 -15.87 -3.89 -9.69
N SER A 127 -16.43 -4.99 -10.22
CA SER A 127 -15.68 -6.22 -10.42
C SER A 127 -14.56 -6.05 -11.45
N ALA A 128 -14.77 -5.27 -12.51
CA ALA A 128 -13.73 -4.95 -13.49
C ALA A 128 -12.61 -4.12 -12.84
N GLU A 129 -12.95 -3.08 -12.08
CA GLU A 129 -11.97 -2.25 -11.35
C GLU A 129 -11.14 -3.09 -10.36
N GLN A 130 -11.79 -3.98 -9.61
CA GLN A 130 -11.10 -4.89 -8.69
C GLN A 130 -10.14 -5.84 -9.42
N ARG A 131 -10.52 -6.36 -10.60
CA ARG A 131 -9.62 -7.20 -11.41
C ARG A 131 -8.41 -6.42 -11.90
N ASP A 132 -8.61 -5.18 -12.33
CA ASP A 132 -7.52 -4.30 -12.75
C ASP A 132 -6.58 -3.98 -11.58
N GLN A 133 -7.13 -3.72 -10.39
CA GLN A 133 -6.34 -3.53 -9.17
C GLN A 133 -5.52 -4.77 -8.82
N VAL A 134 -6.11 -5.98 -8.90
CA VAL A 134 -5.40 -7.24 -8.65
C VAL A 134 -4.31 -7.48 -9.70
N ALA A 135 -4.58 -7.17 -10.97
CA ALA A 135 -3.58 -7.28 -12.04
C ALA A 135 -2.39 -6.35 -11.80
N LEU A 136 -2.67 -5.10 -11.40
CA LEU A 136 -1.64 -4.12 -11.04
C LEU A 136 -0.81 -4.58 -9.83
N LEU A 137 -1.46 -5.06 -8.77
CA LEU A 137 -0.78 -5.57 -7.58
C LEU A 137 0.10 -6.78 -7.90
N ASN A 138 -0.35 -7.69 -8.76
CA ASN A 138 0.46 -8.82 -9.20
C ASN A 138 1.70 -8.38 -9.98
N LEU A 139 1.57 -7.35 -10.84
CA LEU A 139 2.71 -6.77 -11.55
C LEU A 139 3.71 -6.11 -10.58
N GLN A 140 3.21 -5.39 -9.56
CA GLN A 140 4.06 -4.80 -8.52
C GLN A 140 4.78 -5.88 -7.70
N ILE A 141 4.09 -6.96 -7.30
CA ILE A 141 4.67 -8.09 -6.57
C ILE A 141 5.76 -8.75 -7.41
N ALA A 142 5.54 -8.93 -8.71
CA ALA A 142 6.57 -9.47 -9.61
C ALA A 142 7.80 -8.56 -9.66
N ALA A 143 7.62 -7.25 -9.82
CA ALA A 143 8.71 -6.28 -9.84
C ALA A 143 9.49 -6.26 -8.51
N LEU A 144 8.81 -6.27 -7.37
CA LEU A 144 9.43 -6.32 -6.05
C LEU A 144 10.22 -7.62 -5.84
N ARG A 145 9.74 -8.76 -6.34
CA ARG A 145 10.48 -10.03 -6.28
C ARG A 145 11.77 -9.96 -7.09
N THR A 146 11.75 -9.36 -8.28
CA THR A 146 12.97 -9.14 -9.08
C THR A 146 13.95 -8.23 -8.33
N GLN A 147 13.48 -7.12 -7.78
CA GLN A 147 14.34 -6.22 -6.99
C GLN A 147 14.95 -6.92 -5.76
N LEU A 148 14.18 -7.74 -5.04
CA LEU A 148 14.70 -8.50 -3.91
C LEU A 148 15.76 -9.52 -4.34
N GLN A 149 15.61 -10.15 -5.51
CA GLN A 149 16.62 -11.05 -6.05
C GLN A 149 17.90 -10.30 -6.39
N GLU A 150 17.82 -9.14 -7.06
CA GLU A 150 18.97 -8.31 -7.38
C GLU A 150 19.73 -7.87 -6.11
N VAL A 151 18.99 -7.44 -5.08
CA VAL A 151 19.59 -7.06 -3.79
C VAL A 151 20.23 -8.25 -3.08
N ALA A 152 19.61 -9.43 -3.12
CA ALA A 152 20.17 -10.64 -2.53
C ALA A 152 21.46 -11.09 -3.23
N GLU A 153 21.50 -10.99 -4.56
CA GLU A 153 22.70 -11.29 -5.35
C GLU A 153 23.83 -10.29 -5.06
N ALA A 154 23.51 -8.99 -4.99
CA ALA A 154 24.47 -7.95 -4.63
C ALA A 154 25.02 -8.12 -3.21
N LEU A 155 24.16 -8.47 -2.24
CA LEU A 155 24.59 -8.75 -0.87
C LEU A 155 25.51 -9.98 -0.82
N ALA A 156 25.17 -11.05 -1.51
CA ALA A 156 26.00 -12.25 -1.55
C ALA A 156 27.35 -11.99 -2.23
N ALA A 157 27.43 -11.10 -3.23
CA ALA A 157 28.70 -10.68 -3.81
C ALA A 157 29.53 -9.88 -2.78
N ALA A 158 28.94 -8.88 -2.13
CA ALA A 158 29.62 -8.07 -1.13
C ALA A 158 30.13 -8.89 0.08
N GLU A 159 29.39 -9.92 0.50
CA GLU A 159 29.83 -10.83 1.57
C GLU A 159 31.04 -11.68 1.15
N ARG A 160 31.11 -12.10 -0.12
CA ARG A 160 32.29 -12.82 -0.66
C ARG A 160 33.51 -11.89 -0.70
N ASP A 161 33.36 -10.70 -1.25
CA ASP A 161 34.45 -9.71 -1.33
C ASP A 161 34.99 -9.38 0.08
N LYS A 162 34.10 -9.21 1.06
CA LYS A 162 34.49 -8.97 2.45
C LYS A 162 35.26 -10.16 3.04
N ALA A 163 34.86 -11.38 2.73
CA ALA A 163 35.57 -12.57 3.20
C ALA A 163 36.97 -12.68 2.59
N GLU A 164 37.11 -12.40 1.29
CA GLU A 164 38.40 -12.37 0.58
C GLU A 164 39.32 -11.28 1.16
N GLN A 165 38.80 -10.07 1.37
CA GLN A 165 39.55 -8.98 2.00
C GLN A 165 40.00 -9.31 3.43
N ALA A 166 39.17 -10.00 4.22
CA ALA A 166 39.54 -10.41 5.57
C ALA A 166 40.69 -11.44 5.57
N GLU A 167 40.70 -12.34 4.58
CA GLU A 167 41.82 -13.28 4.37
C GLU A 167 43.09 -12.53 3.95
N GLU A 168 43.00 -11.59 3.01
CA GLU A 168 44.13 -10.76 2.56
C GLU A 168 44.74 -9.94 3.70
N ILE A 169 43.90 -9.28 4.51
CA ILE A 169 44.36 -8.52 5.70
C ILE A 169 45.10 -9.46 6.67
N THR A 170 44.59 -10.68 6.86
CA THR A 170 45.22 -11.66 7.74
C THR A 170 46.58 -12.12 7.19
N ASP A 171 46.69 -12.36 5.88
CA ASP A 171 47.95 -12.71 5.22
C ASP A 171 48.97 -11.57 5.30
N LEU A 172 48.55 -10.35 4.95
CA LEU A 172 49.38 -9.14 5.05
C LEU A 172 49.87 -8.93 6.48
N GLY A 173 49.01 -9.10 7.48
CA GLY A 173 49.38 -9.04 8.90
C GLY A 173 50.45 -10.06 9.26
N LYS A 174 50.33 -11.32 8.80
CA LYS A 174 51.37 -12.35 9.03
C LYS A 174 52.68 -12.01 8.34
N ARG A 175 52.64 -11.55 7.09
CA ARG A 175 53.82 -11.16 6.31
C ARG A 175 54.54 -9.98 6.93
N LEU A 176 53.79 -8.96 7.38
CA LEU A 176 54.35 -7.80 8.07
C LEU A 176 54.99 -8.20 9.39
N ASN A 177 54.32 -9.02 10.20
CA ASN A 177 54.88 -9.51 11.45
C ASN A 177 56.16 -10.33 11.23
N LEU A 178 56.19 -11.18 10.20
CA LEU A 178 57.38 -11.95 9.85
C LEU A 178 58.53 -11.04 9.37
N ALA A 179 58.22 -10.04 8.55
CA ALA A 179 59.21 -9.06 8.08
C ALA A 179 59.77 -8.23 9.25
N LEU A 180 58.90 -7.75 10.15
CA LEU A 180 59.31 -7.01 11.34
C LEU A 180 60.17 -7.87 12.27
N ALA A 181 59.79 -9.13 12.51
CA ALA A 181 60.58 -10.05 13.32
C ALA A 181 61.96 -10.31 12.72
N ARG A 182 62.08 -10.41 11.38
CA ARG A 182 63.37 -10.52 10.70
C ARG A 182 64.22 -9.28 10.92
N GLN A 183 63.66 -8.09 10.70
CA GLN A 183 64.35 -6.82 10.89
C GLN A 183 64.84 -6.63 12.33
N VAL A 184 64.00 -6.92 13.32
CA VAL A 184 64.38 -6.86 14.74
C VAL A 184 65.51 -7.84 15.06
N ASN A 185 65.40 -9.10 14.61
CA ASN A 185 66.45 -10.11 14.83
C ASN A 185 67.77 -9.73 14.15
N GLU A 186 67.72 -9.17 12.94
CA GLU A 186 68.90 -8.68 12.23
C GLU A 186 69.57 -7.54 12.99
N LEU A 187 68.79 -6.54 13.44
CA LEU A 187 69.30 -5.44 14.25
C LEU A 187 69.89 -5.93 15.58
N GLU A 188 69.25 -6.88 16.26
CA GLU A 188 69.78 -7.46 17.50
C GLU A 188 71.09 -8.22 17.30
N ARG A 189 71.24 -8.94 16.19
CA ARG A 189 72.49 -9.62 15.81
C ARG A 189 73.60 -8.59 15.57
N TYR A 190 73.37 -7.59 14.73
CA TYR A 190 74.36 -6.56 14.44
C TYR A 190 74.71 -5.74 15.68
N ARG A 191 73.73 -5.45 16.52
CA ARG A 191 73.94 -4.82 17.83
C ARG A 191 74.90 -5.66 18.68
N SER A 192 74.69 -6.96 18.77
CA SER A 192 75.53 -7.86 19.57
C SER A 192 76.97 -7.94 19.02
N GLU A 193 77.13 -8.04 17.70
CA GLU A 193 78.44 -8.03 17.04
C GLU A 193 79.16 -6.68 17.20
N PHE A 194 78.43 -5.57 17.09
CA PHE A 194 78.91 -4.22 17.37
C PHE A 194 79.44 -4.11 18.80
N PHE A 195 78.64 -4.53 19.79
CA PHE A 195 79.06 -4.48 21.20
C PHE A 195 80.27 -5.38 21.46
N GLY A 196 80.34 -6.56 20.85
CA GLY A 196 81.47 -7.47 20.98
C GLY A 196 82.79 -6.84 20.51
N ARG A 197 82.81 -6.29 19.29
CA ARG A 197 84.01 -5.69 18.71
C ARG A 197 84.42 -4.39 19.38
N VAL A 198 83.47 -3.52 19.71
CA VAL A 198 83.77 -2.28 20.44
C VAL A 198 84.30 -2.61 21.84
N LYS A 199 83.77 -3.64 22.51
CA LYS A 199 84.31 -4.13 23.78
C LYS A 199 85.74 -4.67 23.63
N GLU A 200 86.03 -5.43 22.59
CA GLU A 200 87.37 -5.98 22.33
C GLU A 200 88.40 -4.86 22.09
N ALA A 201 88.07 -3.87 21.26
CA ALA A 201 88.97 -2.76 20.92
C ALA A 201 89.20 -1.79 22.09
N LEU A 202 88.17 -1.58 22.93
CA LEU A 202 88.31 -0.78 24.15
C LEU A 202 89.06 -1.53 25.27
N GLY A 203 89.19 -2.85 25.18
CA GLY A 203 89.99 -3.67 26.10
C GLY A 203 89.61 -3.49 27.58
N GLU A 204 90.57 -3.69 28.49
CA GLU A 204 90.44 -3.33 29.92
C GLU A 204 90.75 -1.84 30.15
N ASN A 205 90.15 -0.94 29.37
CA ASN A 205 90.28 0.48 29.65
C ASN A 205 89.52 0.83 30.95
N PRO A 206 90.20 1.24 32.03
CA PRO A 206 89.55 1.51 33.33
C PRO A 206 88.55 2.68 33.28
N ASP A 207 88.62 3.48 32.22
CA ASP A 207 87.87 4.71 32.04
C ASP A 207 86.52 4.52 31.34
N VAL A 208 86.26 3.34 30.77
CA VAL A 208 85.00 3.01 30.08
C VAL A 208 84.29 1.88 30.82
N ARG A 209 83.00 2.09 31.14
CA ARG A 209 82.16 1.04 31.74
C ARG A 209 81.15 0.54 30.72
N ILE A 210 80.91 -0.76 30.73
CA ILE A 210 79.92 -1.41 29.87
C ILE A 210 78.70 -1.73 30.73
N THR A 211 77.53 -1.20 30.37
CA THR A 211 76.26 -1.47 31.06
C THR A 211 75.23 -1.92 30.05
N GLY A 212 74.97 -3.23 29.99
CA GLY A 212 74.09 -3.81 28.98
C GLY A 212 74.64 -3.57 27.58
N ASP A 213 73.90 -2.81 26.77
CA ASP A 213 74.20 -2.42 25.39
C ASP A 213 74.64 -0.94 25.30
N ARG A 214 75.38 -0.45 26.28
CA ARG A 214 75.82 0.96 26.31
C ARG A 214 77.25 1.07 26.82
N PHE A 215 78.04 1.88 26.13
CA PHE A 215 79.37 2.29 26.56
C PHE A 215 79.25 3.59 27.34
N VAL A 216 79.71 3.58 28.59
CA VAL A 216 79.56 4.70 29.53
C VAL A 216 80.92 5.32 29.80
N PHE A 217 81.09 6.57 29.41
CA PHE A 217 82.26 7.40 29.66
C PHE A 217 81.96 8.40 30.76
N GLN A 218 82.84 8.53 31.73
CA GLN A 218 82.70 9.56 32.78
C GLN A 218 82.98 10.93 32.16
N SER A 219 82.09 11.92 32.36
CA SER A 219 82.21 13.20 31.67
C SER A 219 83.50 13.96 32.02
N GLU A 220 84.06 13.77 33.23
CA GLU A 220 85.31 14.43 33.67
C GLU A 220 86.54 13.99 32.88
N LEU A 221 86.48 12.82 32.25
CA LEU A 221 87.56 12.31 31.41
C LEU A 221 87.54 12.98 30.04
N LEU A 222 86.34 13.27 29.52
CA LEU A 222 86.14 13.86 28.21
C LEU A 222 86.16 15.39 28.23
N PHE A 223 85.66 16.00 29.30
CA PHE A 223 85.40 17.43 29.38
C PHE A 223 85.95 18.04 30.66
N PRO A 224 86.45 19.29 30.62
CA PRO A 224 86.65 20.09 31.82
C PRO A 224 85.32 20.31 32.57
N SER A 225 85.43 20.65 33.86
CA SER A 225 84.25 20.91 34.70
C SER A 225 83.42 22.08 34.15
N GLY A 226 82.10 21.89 34.02
CA GLY A 226 81.18 22.88 33.45
C GLY A 226 81.28 23.11 31.94
N GLU A 227 82.27 22.51 31.26
CA GLU A 227 82.48 22.73 29.83
C GLU A 227 81.94 21.59 28.97
N ALA A 228 81.73 21.87 27.69
CA ALA A 228 81.41 20.88 26.66
C ALA A 228 82.51 20.73 25.60
N ALA A 229 83.58 21.54 25.66
CA ALA A 229 84.71 21.36 24.77
C ALA A 229 85.55 20.15 25.22
N LEU A 230 85.85 19.23 24.29
CA LEU A 230 86.66 18.05 24.59
C LEU A 230 88.09 18.45 24.98
N ASN A 231 88.56 17.94 26.11
CA ASN A 231 89.95 18.09 26.54
C ASN A 231 90.89 17.18 25.71
N PRO A 232 92.23 17.38 25.74
CA PRO A 232 93.17 16.59 24.94
C PRO A 232 93.13 15.07 25.22
N ALA A 233 92.92 14.67 26.48
CA ALA A 233 92.84 13.26 26.85
C ALA A 233 91.55 12.60 26.32
N GLY A 234 90.42 13.31 26.44
CA GLY A 234 89.13 12.89 25.90
C GLY A 234 89.14 12.75 24.38
N ARG A 235 89.83 13.66 23.67
CA ARG A 235 90.05 13.52 22.22
C ARG A 235 90.83 12.26 21.88
N ALA A 236 91.91 11.96 22.60
CA ALA A 236 92.70 10.75 22.37
C ALA A 236 91.87 9.47 22.62
N GLN A 237 91.02 9.47 23.65
CA GLN A 237 90.14 8.34 23.96
C GLN A 237 89.05 8.15 22.90
N LEU A 238 88.43 9.25 22.45
CA LEU A 238 87.44 9.20 21.38
C LEU A 238 88.06 8.87 20.02
N GLU A 239 89.36 9.12 19.80
CA GLU A 239 90.07 8.72 18.58
C GLU A 239 90.06 7.19 18.42
N GLN A 240 90.48 6.48 19.46
CA GLN A 240 90.51 5.02 19.48
C GLN A 240 89.10 4.43 19.30
N LEU A 241 88.11 5.08 19.91
CA LEU A 241 86.71 4.71 19.70
C LEU A 241 86.28 4.95 18.25
N ALA A 242 86.64 6.09 17.65
CA ALA A 242 86.27 6.44 16.28
C ALA A 242 86.83 5.43 15.26
N GLU A 243 88.10 5.03 15.38
CA GLU A 243 88.72 4.01 14.54
C GLU A 243 87.93 2.70 14.59
N THR A 244 87.61 2.25 15.81
CA THR A 244 86.81 1.03 16.01
C THR A 244 85.40 1.18 15.43
N LEU A 245 84.74 2.32 15.66
CA LEU A 245 83.39 2.56 15.18
C LEU A 245 83.32 2.55 13.65
N LEU A 246 84.36 3.02 12.96
CA LEU A 246 84.46 2.96 11.50
C LEU A 246 84.57 1.51 10.99
N GLU A 247 85.48 0.71 11.55
CA GLU A 247 85.62 -0.72 11.21
C GLU A 247 84.34 -1.51 11.48
N VAL A 248 83.61 -1.12 12.52
CA VAL A 248 82.37 -1.79 12.90
C VAL A 248 81.22 -1.37 11.99
N ALA A 249 81.10 -0.09 11.69
CA ALA A 249 80.08 0.46 10.80
C ALA A 249 80.15 -0.13 9.38
N GLU A 250 81.36 -0.41 8.86
CA GLU A 250 81.54 -1.03 7.53
C GLU A 250 80.95 -2.45 7.42
N LEU A 251 80.76 -3.17 8.54
CA LEU A 251 80.13 -4.51 8.49
C LEU A 251 78.61 -4.47 8.60
N ILE A 252 78.01 -3.32 8.93
CA ILE A 252 76.57 -3.19 9.04
C ILE A 252 76.05 -2.79 7.65
N PRO A 253 75.24 -3.63 6.97
CA PRO A 253 74.72 -3.31 5.65
C PRO A 253 73.88 -2.04 5.66
N ASP A 254 73.89 -1.31 4.53
CA ASP A 254 73.16 -0.05 4.41
C ASP A 254 71.64 -0.22 4.56
N GLU A 255 71.12 -1.42 4.28
CA GLU A 255 69.70 -1.78 4.41
C GLU A 255 69.23 -1.86 5.87
N VAL A 256 70.16 -1.96 6.83
CA VAL A 256 69.84 -1.93 8.25
C VAL A 256 69.69 -0.47 8.67
N ASP A 257 68.50 -0.12 9.14
CA ASP A 257 68.23 1.22 9.65
C ASP A 257 68.74 1.35 11.09
N TRP A 258 69.99 1.83 11.21
CA TRP A 258 70.70 2.00 12.48
C TRP A 258 71.32 3.39 12.60
N VAL A 259 71.40 3.85 13.85
CA VAL A 259 72.11 5.05 14.27
C VAL A 259 72.88 4.80 15.57
N LEU A 260 74.03 5.45 15.70
CA LEU A 260 74.81 5.58 16.92
C LEU A 260 74.23 6.73 17.74
N ARG A 261 73.63 6.41 18.87
CA ARG A 261 73.05 7.39 19.77
C ARG A 261 74.02 7.73 20.90
N ILE A 262 74.34 9.01 21.02
CA ILE A 262 75.21 9.60 22.04
C ILE A 262 74.31 10.35 23.02
N ASP A 263 74.25 9.86 24.25
CA ASP A 263 73.41 10.39 25.31
C ASP A 263 74.25 11.12 26.36
N GLY A 264 73.98 12.41 26.56
CA GLY A 264 74.60 13.24 27.57
C GLY A 264 73.78 13.29 28.86
N HIS A 265 74.46 13.17 30.00
CA HIS A 265 73.86 13.26 31.33
C HIS A 265 74.67 14.17 32.25
N THR A 266 73.98 14.82 33.18
CA THR A 266 74.59 15.60 34.26
C THR A 266 74.20 15.03 35.62
N ASP A 267 74.84 15.52 36.67
CA ASP A 267 74.37 15.38 38.04
C ASP A 267 73.30 16.46 38.35
N PRO A 268 72.58 16.37 39.49
CA PRO A 268 71.50 17.29 39.82
C PRO A 268 71.98 18.65 40.34
N GLN A 269 73.28 18.91 40.47
CA GLN A 269 73.74 20.22 40.93
C GLN A 269 73.38 21.30 39.89
N PRO A 270 72.80 22.43 40.34
CA PRO A 270 72.47 23.52 39.43
C PRO A 270 73.74 24.20 38.92
N LEU A 271 73.69 24.64 37.66
CA LEU A 271 74.72 25.49 37.09
C LEU A 271 74.74 26.85 37.81
N ARG A 272 75.93 27.45 37.94
CA ARG A 272 76.08 28.76 38.59
C ARG A 272 75.40 29.85 37.76
N GLU A 273 74.94 30.90 38.43
CA GLU A 273 74.37 32.07 37.77
C GLU A 273 75.40 32.71 36.81
N GLY A 274 74.97 32.99 35.57
CA GLY A 274 75.85 33.51 34.51
C GLY A 274 76.70 32.45 33.78
N HIS A 275 76.47 31.16 34.02
CA HIS A 275 77.13 30.10 33.26
C HIS A 275 76.77 30.14 31.76
N ARG A 276 77.68 29.64 30.90
CA ARG A 276 77.51 29.66 29.43
C ARG A 276 76.26 28.92 28.95
N TYR A 277 75.90 27.83 29.63
CA TYR A 277 74.70 27.03 29.36
C TYR A 277 73.63 27.38 30.37
N ALA A 278 72.39 27.57 29.92
CA ALA A 278 71.25 27.97 30.73
C ALA A 278 70.70 26.85 31.62
N SER A 279 70.96 25.59 31.29
CA SER A 279 70.49 24.44 32.06
C SER A 279 71.37 23.20 31.89
N ASN A 280 71.19 22.23 32.79
CA ASN A 280 71.79 20.90 32.69
C ASN A 280 71.35 20.14 31.42
N TRP A 281 70.14 20.38 30.93
CA TRP A 281 69.70 19.93 29.60
C TRP A 281 70.57 20.47 28.48
N GLU A 282 70.84 21.78 28.49
CA GLU A 282 71.67 22.41 27.46
C GLU A 282 73.12 21.94 27.55
N LEU A 283 73.68 21.84 28.76
CA LEU A 283 75.05 21.34 28.97
C LEU A 283 75.20 19.88 28.51
N SER A 284 74.26 19.00 28.88
CA SER A 284 74.30 17.59 28.45
C SER A 284 74.15 17.44 26.94
N THR A 285 73.25 18.21 26.32
CA THR A 285 73.07 18.22 24.86
C THR A 285 74.33 18.72 24.16
N ALA A 286 74.92 19.82 24.63
CA ALA A 286 76.14 20.38 24.07
C ALA A 286 77.33 19.39 24.16
N ARG A 287 77.44 18.64 25.27
CA ARG A 287 78.44 17.59 25.42
C ARG A 287 78.22 16.42 24.47
N ALA A 288 76.99 15.92 24.35
CA ALA A 288 76.66 14.87 23.40
C ALA A 288 76.97 15.29 21.95
N LEU A 289 76.60 16.53 21.60
CA LEU A 289 76.89 17.11 20.29
C LEU A 289 78.40 17.24 20.04
N SER A 290 79.18 17.66 21.03
CA SER A 290 80.64 17.77 20.89
C SER A 290 81.32 16.42 20.61
N VAL A 291 80.77 15.33 21.15
CA VAL A 291 81.23 13.96 20.79
C VAL A 291 80.83 13.61 19.36
N VAL A 292 79.58 13.90 18.96
CA VAL A 292 79.12 13.67 17.57
C VAL A 292 79.98 14.45 16.56
N GLU A 293 80.23 15.74 16.80
CA GLU A 293 81.08 16.57 15.94
C GLU A 293 82.51 16.03 15.86
N PHE A 294 83.05 15.54 16.98
CA PHE A 294 84.36 14.91 16.99
C PHE A 294 84.38 13.62 16.18
N LEU A 295 83.45 12.70 16.40
CA LEU A 295 83.36 11.45 15.64
C LEU A 295 83.13 11.70 14.14
N ALA A 296 82.31 12.70 13.80
CA ALA A 296 82.09 13.14 12.42
C ALA A 296 83.39 13.65 11.79
N SER A 297 84.20 14.42 12.54
CA SER A 297 85.51 14.88 12.06
C SER A 297 86.50 13.74 11.81
N ARG A 298 86.24 12.54 12.35
CA ARG A 298 87.02 11.31 12.11
C ARG A 298 86.46 10.43 10.99
N GLY A 299 85.36 10.84 10.37
CA GLY A 299 84.79 10.19 9.19
C GLY A 299 83.53 9.38 9.46
N LEU A 300 83.03 9.33 10.70
CA LEU A 300 81.76 8.65 10.98
C LEU A 300 80.61 9.47 10.39
N ALA A 301 79.76 8.84 9.58
CA ALA A 301 78.69 9.52 8.85
C ALA A 301 77.74 10.26 9.81
N PRO A 302 77.56 11.60 9.68
CA PRO A 302 76.66 12.37 10.55
C PRO A 302 75.23 11.84 10.57
N GLU A 303 74.75 11.30 9.45
CA GLU A 303 73.42 10.73 9.28
C GLU A 303 73.21 9.45 10.10
N ARG A 304 74.31 8.79 10.50
CA ARG A 304 74.31 7.61 11.37
C ARG A 304 74.50 7.98 12.84
N MET A 305 74.39 9.25 13.24
CA MET A 305 74.58 9.68 14.62
C MET A 305 73.43 10.54 15.15
N VAL A 306 73.09 10.34 16.42
CA VAL A 306 72.09 11.14 17.13
C VAL A 306 72.67 11.61 18.46
N ALA A 307 72.68 12.91 18.70
CA ALA A 307 72.99 13.48 20.02
C ALA A 307 71.69 13.74 20.80
N ALA A 308 71.62 13.26 22.04
CA ALA A 308 70.52 13.56 22.95
C ALA A 308 71.06 13.99 24.33
N GLY A 309 70.54 15.09 24.87
CA GLY A 309 70.76 15.47 26.27
C GLY A 309 69.61 14.99 27.15
N PHE A 310 69.91 14.56 28.36
CA PHE A 310 68.91 14.16 29.36
C PHE A 310 68.99 14.98 30.66
N GLY A 311 69.97 15.87 30.76
CA GLY A 311 70.29 16.57 32.01
C GLY A 311 70.44 15.60 33.18
N GLU A 312 69.86 15.98 34.31
CA GLU A 312 69.82 15.25 35.57
C GLU A 312 68.69 14.21 35.66
N HIS A 313 67.77 14.16 34.69
CA HIS A 313 66.50 13.43 34.82
C HIS A 313 66.59 11.91 34.55
N ARG A 314 67.78 11.40 34.19
CA ARG A 314 68.06 9.97 34.07
C ARG A 314 69.34 9.60 34.83
N PRO A 315 69.33 9.67 36.17
CA PRO A 315 70.49 9.33 36.97
C PRO A 315 70.84 7.84 36.80
N ALA A 316 72.13 7.52 36.72
CA ALA A 316 72.62 6.15 36.75
C ALA A 316 72.54 5.56 38.17
N VAL A 317 72.71 6.41 39.18
CA VAL A 317 72.58 6.07 40.59
C VAL A 317 71.86 7.19 41.33
N GLU A 318 71.02 6.82 42.30
CA GLU A 318 70.39 7.78 43.20
C GLU A 318 71.39 8.33 44.22
N GLY A 319 71.13 9.54 44.71
CA GLY A 319 71.97 10.24 45.70
C GLY A 319 72.63 11.52 45.15
N ASP A 320 73.09 12.36 46.06
CA ASP A 320 73.67 13.68 45.81
C ASP A 320 75.14 13.80 46.28
N ASP A 321 75.74 12.68 46.71
CA ASP A 321 77.14 12.64 47.13
C ASP A 321 78.12 12.77 45.95
N ALA A 322 79.40 13.03 46.25
CA ALA A 322 80.42 13.23 45.23
C ALA A 322 80.61 12.01 44.30
N ALA A 323 80.38 10.79 44.80
CA ALA A 323 80.53 9.57 44.03
C ALA A 323 79.32 9.34 43.10
N ALA A 324 78.10 9.59 43.58
CA ALA A 324 76.86 9.56 42.83
C ALA A 324 76.88 10.60 41.71
N ASN A 325 77.26 11.84 42.03
CA ASN A 325 77.36 12.92 41.05
C ASN A 325 78.38 12.59 39.94
N ARG A 326 79.54 12.01 40.29
CA ARG A 326 80.53 11.57 39.29
C ARG A 326 79.97 10.47 38.38
N ARG A 327 79.19 9.53 38.92
CA ARG A 327 78.57 8.46 38.12
C ARG A 327 77.44 8.98 37.24
N ASN A 328 76.70 10.00 37.68
CA ASN A 328 75.60 10.59 36.92
C ASN A 328 76.09 11.47 35.77
N ARG A 329 77.22 12.18 35.95
CA ARG A 329 77.95 12.87 34.87
C ARG A 329 78.61 11.90 33.92
N ARG A 330 77.93 11.57 32.83
CA ARG A 330 78.42 10.60 31.85
C ARG A 330 77.96 10.89 30.43
N ILE A 331 78.67 10.29 29.49
CA ILE A 331 78.25 10.11 28.09
C ILE A 331 77.98 8.62 27.90
N GLU A 332 76.80 8.27 27.41
CA GLU A 332 76.46 6.90 27.01
C GLU A 332 76.41 6.81 25.49
N ILE A 333 77.00 5.76 24.92
CA ILE A 333 77.00 5.51 23.48
C ILE A 333 76.38 4.15 23.23
N LYS A 334 75.38 4.09 22.33
CA LYS A 334 74.70 2.84 21.97
C LYS A 334 74.26 2.80 20.51
N LEU A 335 74.05 1.61 19.98
CA LEU A 335 73.45 1.37 18.68
C LEU A 335 71.93 1.22 18.82
N THR A 336 71.13 1.88 17.97
CA THR A 336 69.66 1.81 17.98
C THR A 336 69.11 2.02 16.57
N SER A 337 67.84 1.69 16.33
CA SER A 337 67.11 2.26 15.17
C SER A 337 66.76 3.74 15.45
N PRO A 338 66.59 4.57 14.40
CA PRO A 338 66.21 5.99 14.52
C PRO A 338 64.96 6.25 15.38
#